data_AF-A0A3A1YIN3-F1
#
_entry.id   AF-A0A3A1YIN3-F1
#
_cell.length_a   1.000
_cell.length_b   1.000
_cell.length_c   1.000
_cell.angle_alpha   90.00
_cell.angle_beta   90.00
_cell.angle_gamma   90.00
#
_symmetry.space_group_name_H-M   'P 1'
#
loop_
_entity.id
_entity.type
_entity.pdbx_description
1 polymer ?
#
loop_
_entity_poly.entity_id
_entity_poly.type
_entity_poly.pdbx_seq_one_letter_code
_entity_poly.pdbx_strand_id
1 'polypeptide(L)'
;MNKIYKLKFNRHTLSLDAVSELATSCVTGSVKQVEVTSEVTTSKQFGFTKINRLLSSLLVPVSTLGAGIAYAEDPRSGMKIINGQVDIVTNGLVTTISNSHNAILEWNKFNINHNEIVKFIQESSNSAVLNRVLGGSVSQILGQLQSNGKVFIVNPAGIVFGATAQVNVASLVASTLDISNEDFIQGNYVFNQDKDKAIAQVLNQGLIKVNDDGILALVGGQVVNSGTLEAKNGTVYLLAGHSITIQDLENPLISYKVTADNKAVNLGEIVSKRTYLLANKVATGYTTAEQFADVISSQDSARKATITASGEVVLYGASESELVQDTSYNDAMLTANYTCQSGLVVVNGTIMTANETGKAGSVNLLGDVVALENNAVVNASGNQGGEVFIGGDLSGKGEKKLATKTIMQTEAVVDVSGTEGDAGTAIAWGNIAYFDGTFYAKSVYGDGG
;
A
#
# COMPACT_ATOMS: atom_id res chain seq x y z
N MET A 1 1.83 -40.87 -15.93
CA MET A 1 2.17 -39.96 -17.05
C MET A 1 1.60 -38.59 -16.73
N ASN A 2 2.41 -37.64 -16.30
CA ASN A 2 2.00 -36.25 -16.13
C ASN A 2 1.75 -35.65 -17.52
N LYS A 3 0.51 -35.24 -17.80
CA LYS A 3 0.18 -34.53 -19.03
C LYS A 3 0.31 -33.03 -18.75
N ILE A 4 1.41 -32.45 -19.19
CA ILE A 4 1.63 -31.00 -19.12
C ILE A 4 0.87 -30.36 -20.29
N TYR A 5 0.06 -29.35 -19.97
CA TYR A 5 -0.71 -28.58 -20.95
C TYR A 5 -0.27 -27.11 -20.92
N LYS A 6 -0.35 -26.44 -22.05
CA LYS A 6 -0.14 -24.99 -22.17
C LYS A 6 -1.45 -24.31 -22.57
N LEU A 7 -1.68 -23.13 -22.04
CA LEU A 7 -2.83 -22.30 -22.38
C LEU A 7 -2.50 -21.45 -23.62
N LYS A 8 -3.36 -21.48 -24.64
CA LYS A 8 -3.24 -20.65 -25.85
C LYS A 8 -4.55 -19.92 -26.14
N PHE A 9 -4.45 -18.63 -26.48
CA PHE A 9 -5.60 -17.83 -26.86
C PHE A 9 -6.01 -18.09 -28.31
N ASN A 10 -7.27 -18.46 -28.52
CA ASN A 10 -7.87 -18.71 -29.82
C ASN A 10 -8.64 -17.48 -30.30
N ARG A 11 -8.15 -16.85 -31.38
CA ARG A 11 -8.74 -15.60 -31.90
C ARG A 11 -10.09 -15.80 -32.60
N HIS A 12 -10.45 -17.01 -33.01
CA HIS A 12 -11.72 -17.27 -33.70
C HIS A 12 -12.88 -17.45 -32.71
N THR A 13 -12.62 -18.11 -31.59
CA THR A 13 -13.60 -18.35 -30.53
C THR A 13 -13.53 -17.34 -29.39
N LEU A 14 -12.51 -16.47 -29.38
CA LEU A 14 -12.22 -15.51 -28.32
C LEU A 14 -12.09 -16.17 -26.94
N SER A 15 -11.51 -17.37 -26.89
CA SER A 15 -11.36 -18.19 -25.68
C SER A 15 -9.90 -18.59 -25.42
N LEU A 16 -9.63 -18.98 -24.18
CA LEU A 16 -8.34 -19.50 -23.72
C LEU A 16 -8.44 -21.03 -23.66
N ASP A 17 -7.75 -21.73 -24.57
CA ASP A 17 -7.88 -23.17 -24.74
C ASP A 17 -6.63 -23.90 -24.21
N ALA A 18 -6.81 -25.01 -23.51
CA ALA A 18 -5.72 -25.87 -23.04
C ALA A 18 -5.27 -26.81 -24.17
N VAL A 19 -4.00 -26.75 -24.56
CA VAL A 19 -3.42 -27.58 -25.62
C VAL A 19 -2.20 -28.36 -25.13
N SER A 20 -1.90 -29.48 -25.79
CA SER A 20 -0.68 -30.26 -25.52
C SER A 20 0.59 -29.43 -25.79
N GLU A 21 1.62 -29.63 -24.98
CA GLU A 21 2.93 -28.97 -25.12
C GLU A 21 3.57 -29.17 -26.51
N LEU A 22 3.29 -30.30 -27.18
CA LEU A 22 3.83 -30.68 -28.48
C LEU A 22 3.18 -29.97 -29.68
N ALA A 23 2.13 -29.17 -29.46
CA ALA A 23 1.49 -28.43 -30.55
C ALA A 23 2.40 -27.28 -31.04
N THR A 24 3.10 -27.52 -32.15
CA THR A 24 3.80 -26.54 -32.99
C THR A 24 2.85 -25.97 -34.05
N SER A 25 3.10 -24.72 -34.43
CA SER A 25 2.28 -23.77 -35.19
C SER A 25 1.42 -24.34 -36.33
N CYS A 26 0.22 -23.80 -36.52
CA CYS A 26 -0.66 -24.13 -37.64
C CYS A 26 -0.04 -23.66 -38.97
N VAL A 27 0.17 -24.60 -39.90
CA VAL A 27 0.44 -24.31 -41.30
C VAL A 27 -0.87 -23.90 -41.97
N THR A 28 -0.82 -22.81 -42.72
CA THR A 28 -1.88 -22.27 -43.56
C THR A 28 -2.25 -23.25 -44.68
N GLY A 29 -3.35 -23.96 -44.51
CA GLY A 29 -4.03 -24.69 -45.59
C GLY A 29 -4.97 -23.75 -46.34
N SER A 30 -4.60 -23.36 -47.55
CA SER A 30 -5.55 -22.82 -48.54
C SER A 30 -6.42 -23.96 -49.07
N VAL A 31 -7.73 -23.72 -49.25
CA VAL A 31 -8.47 -23.97 -50.51
C VAL A 31 -9.96 -23.59 -50.37
N LYS A 32 -10.33 -22.63 -51.23
CA LYS A 32 -11.56 -22.39 -52.00
C LYS A 32 -12.93 -22.19 -51.30
N GLN A 33 -13.39 -20.95 -51.45
CA GLN A 33 -14.79 -20.58 -51.65
C GLN A 33 -15.46 -21.45 -52.72
N VAL A 34 -16.67 -21.92 -52.43
CA VAL A 34 -17.69 -22.16 -53.46
C VAL A 34 -18.96 -21.45 -53.03
N GLU A 35 -19.46 -20.70 -54.01
CA GLU A 35 -20.60 -19.81 -54.02
C GLU A 35 -21.93 -20.57 -53.92
N VAL A 36 -22.95 -19.85 -53.46
CA VAL A 36 -24.32 -20.29 -53.23
C VAL A 36 -25.08 -20.40 -54.55
N THR A 37 -25.83 -21.48 -54.75
CA THR A 37 -27.04 -21.47 -55.60
C THR A 37 -28.17 -22.25 -54.95
N SER A 38 -29.35 -21.61 -54.98
CA SER A 38 -30.60 -21.95 -54.33
C SER A 38 -31.45 -22.96 -55.11
N GLU A 39 -32.36 -23.66 -54.41
CA GLU A 39 -33.76 -23.98 -54.80
C GLU A 39 -34.43 -24.72 -53.61
N VAL A 40 -35.38 -24.11 -52.88
CA VAL A 40 -36.87 -24.14 -53.07
C VAL A 40 -37.39 -25.59 -52.98
N THR A 41 -38.23 -26.02 -52.00
CA THR A 41 -39.64 -25.63 -51.84
C THR A 41 -40.25 -26.15 -50.52
N THR A 42 -40.98 -25.27 -49.80
CA THR A 42 -42.28 -25.42 -49.06
C THR A 42 -42.48 -26.47 -47.96
N SER A 43 -43.19 -26.25 -46.84
CA SER A 43 -44.45 -25.51 -46.51
C SER A 43 -44.60 -25.52 -44.96
N LYS A 44 -45.49 -24.87 -44.21
CA LYS A 44 -46.57 -23.87 -44.36
C LYS A 44 -46.95 -23.42 -42.93
N GLN A 45 -47.62 -22.27 -42.84
CA GLN A 45 -48.13 -21.60 -41.65
C GLN A 45 -49.45 -22.18 -41.06
N PHE A 46 -49.63 -21.96 -39.74
CA PHE A 46 -50.83 -21.65 -38.92
C PHE A 46 -52.12 -22.52 -38.96
N GLY A 47 -52.69 -22.75 -37.76
CA GLY A 47 -54.15 -22.88 -37.57
C GLY A 47 -54.64 -23.71 -36.37
N PHE A 48 -55.46 -23.10 -35.52
CA PHE A 48 -56.11 -23.61 -34.28
C PHE A 48 -57.09 -24.80 -34.48
N THR A 49 -57.26 -25.68 -33.47
CA THR A 49 -58.49 -25.86 -32.64
C THR A 49 -58.63 -27.23 -31.91
N LYS A 50 -59.03 -27.13 -30.62
CA LYS A 50 -59.97 -27.94 -29.80
C LYS A 50 -59.71 -29.42 -29.35
N ILE A 51 -59.67 -29.55 -28.01
CA ILE A 51 -60.47 -30.43 -27.10
C ILE A 51 -60.46 -31.97 -27.34
N ASN A 52 -59.81 -32.76 -26.47
CA ASN A 52 -60.47 -33.53 -25.38
C ASN A 52 -59.50 -34.46 -24.60
N ARG A 53 -59.66 -34.45 -23.27
CA ARG A 53 -59.45 -35.51 -22.26
C ARG A 53 -58.30 -36.53 -22.42
N LEU A 54 -57.39 -36.52 -21.45
CA LEU A 54 -57.10 -37.69 -20.59
C LEU A 54 -56.45 -37.21 -19.28
N LEU A 55 -57.06 -37.60 -18.16
CA LEU A 55 -56.51 -37.48 -16.82
C LEU A 55 -55.37 -38.48 -16.65
N SER A 56 -54.19 -37.99 -16.25
CA SER A 56 -53.19 -38.80 -15.55
C SER A 56 -52.46 -37.91 -14.54
N SER A 57 -52.56 -38.34 -13.30
CA SER A 57 -51.98 -37.77 -12.08
C SER A 57 -50.46 -37.60 -12.18
N LEU A 58 -49.97 -36.38 -11.98
CA LEU A 58 -48.56 -36.10 -11.72
C LEU A 58 -48.43 -35.54 -10.30
N LEU A 59 -47.87 -36.34 -9.38
CA LEU A 59 -47.42 -35.88 -8.08
C LEU A 59 -46.35 -34.80 -8.29
N VAL A 60 -46.58 -33.60 -7.78
CA VAL A 60 -45.53 -32.58 -7.61
C VAL A 60 -44.83 -32.87 -6.28
N PRO A 61 -43.53 -33.21 -6.25
CA PRO A 61 -42.79 -33.18 -5.00
C PRO A 61 -42.68 -31.71 -4.58
N VAL A 62 -43.31 -31.36 -3.47
CA VAL A 62 -43.10 -30.09 -2.78
C VAL A 62 -41.68 -30.14 -2.22
N SER A 63 -40.71 -29.66 -2.98
CA SER A 63 -39.37 -29.40 -2.49
C SER A 63 -39.47 -28.20 -1.55
N THR A 64 -39.47 -28.46 -0.25
CA THR A 64 -39.30 -27.47 0.80
C THR A 64 -37.98 -26.75 0.56
N LEU A 65 -38.03 -25.49 0.10
CA LEU A 65 -36.91 -24.57 0.21
C LEU A 65 -36.65 -24.34 1.70
N GLY A 66 -35.73 -25.12 2.26
CA GLY A 66 -35.14 -24.80 3.55
C GLY A 66 -34.38 -23.49 3.37
N ALA A 67 -34.94 -22.39 3.87
CA ALA A 67 -34.19 -21.16 4.08
C ALA A 67 -33.07 -21.48 5.07
N GLY A 68 -31.88 -21.78 4.56
CA GLY A 68 -30.69 -21.86 5.38
C GLY A 68 -30.52 -20.50 6.05
N ILE A 69 -30.68 -20.46 7.36
CA ILE A 69 -30.31 -19.30 8.15
C ILE A 69 -28.78 -19.25 8.03
N ALA A 70 -28.27 -18.39 7.15
CA ALA A 70 -26.85 -18.08 7.14
C ALA A 70 -26.55 -17.36 8.44
N TYR A 71 -26.02 -18.08 9.42
CA TYR A 71 -25.42 -17.46 10.59
C TYR A 71 -24.28 -16.59 10.08
N ALA A 72 -24.36 -15.28 10.31
CA ALA A 72 -23.22 -14.40 10.07
C ALA A 72 -22.04 -14.96 10.86
N GLU A 73 -20.94 -15.25 10.18
CA GLU A 73 -19.73 -15.74 10.83
C GLU A 73 -19.26 -14.70 11.85
N ASP A 74 -18.86 -15.14 13.04
CA ASP A 74 -18.37 -14.25 14.09
C ASP A 74 -17.16 -13.45 13.58
N PRO A 75 -17.25 -12.10 13.49
CA PRO A 75 -16.16 -11.27 12.98
C PRO A 75 -14.93 -11.28 13.90
N ARG A 76 -15.07 -11.70 15.17
CA ARG A 76 -13.98 -11.72 16.14
C ARG A 76 -14.03 -13.01 16.95
N SER A 77 -13.16 -13.96 16.65
CA SER A 77 -13.20 -15.29 17.28
C SER A 77 -11.84 -15.76 17.78
N GLY A 78 -11.86 -16.73 18.70
CA GLY A 78 -10.67 -17.39 19.21
C GLY A 78 -9.79 -16.51 20.09
N MET A 79 -10.37 -15.49 20.73
CA MET A 79 -9.60 -14.56 21.55
C MET A 79 -8.92 -15.27 22.73
N LYS A 80 -7.63 -14.95 22.95
CA LYS A 80 -6.87 -15.34 24.13
C LYS A 80 -6.10 -14.13 24.66
N ILE A 81 -6.12 -13.94 25.96
CA ILE A 81 -5.31 -12.93 26.65
C ILE A 81 -3.96 -13.59 26.97
N ILE A 82 -2.89 -13.07 26.39
CA ILE A 82 -1.53 -13.58 26.58
C ILE A 82 -0.78 -12.76 27.65
N ASN A 83 -1.02 -11.45 27.69
CA ASN A 83 -0.45 -10.54 28.68
C ASN A 83 -1.46 -9.46 29.07
N GLY A 84 -1.40 -8.98 30.32
CA GLY A 84 -2.23 -7.90 30.83
C GLY A 84 -3.62 -8.33 31.30
N GLN A 85 -4.40 -7.36 31.74
CA GLN A 85 -5.81 -7.52 32.13
C GLN A 85 -6.69 -6.94 31.03
N VAL A 86 -7.72 -7.70 30.63
CA VAL A 86 -8.64 -7.28 29.57
C VAL A 86 -10.07 -7.66 29.93
N ASP A 87 -10.97 -6.68 29.87
CA ASP A 87 -12.41 -6.85 30.00
C ASP A 87 -13.09 -6.50 28.68
N ILE A 88 -14.04 -7.33 28.25
CA ILE A 88 -14.76 -7.13 26.98
C ILE A 88 -16.26 -7.10 27.22
N VAL A 89 -16.87 -6.04 26.70
CA VAL A 89 -18.32 -5.85 26.70
C VAL A 89 -18.79 -5.62 25.28
N THR A 90 -19.66 -6.48 24.77
CA THR A 90 -20.33 -6.28 23.48
C THR A 90 -21.79 -5.93 23.70
N ASN A 91 -22.23 -4.78 23.21
CA ASN A 91 -23.60 -4.30 23.27
C ASN A 91 -24.08 -3.93 21.86
N GLY A 92 -24.87 -4.81 21.24
CA GLY A 92 -25.27 -4.67 19.84
C GLY A 92 -24.05 -4.68 18.91
N LEU A 93 -23.88 -3.61 18.14
CA LEU A 93 -22.79 -3.44 17.15
C LEU A 93 -21.51 -2.82 17.75
N VAL A 94 -21.48 -2.56 19.05
CA VAL A 94 -20.34 -1.94 19.73
C VAL A 94 -19.67 -2.96 20.64
N THR A 95 -18.40 -3.25 20.36
CA THR A 95 -17.52 -4.02 21.25
C THR A 95 -16.54 -3.06 21.92
N THR A 96 -16.57 -2.99 23.25
CA THR A 96 -15.62 -2.22 24.06
C THR A 96 -14.65 -3.18 24.73
N ILE A 97 -13.36 -2.91 24.58
CA ILE A 97 -12.25 -3.68 25.12
C ILE A 97 -11.50 -2.75 26.07
N SER A 98 -11.64 -2.95 27.37
CA SER A 98 -10.86 -2.24 28.38
C SER A 98 -9.61 -3.04 28.68
N ASN A 99 -8.42 -2.46 28.55
CA ASN A 99 -7.17 -3.18 28.73
C ASN A 99 -6.13 -2.42 29.56
N SER A 100 -5.31 -3.17 30.28
CA SER A 100 -4.13 -2.64 30.96
C SER A 100 -3.03 -2.26 29.97
N HIS A 101 -2.01 -1.55 30.45
CA HIS A 101 -0.81 -1.28 29.67
C HIS A 101 -0.15 -2.57 29.12
N ASN A 102 0.31 -2.53 27.87
CA ASN A 102 0.97 -3.62 27.14
C ASN A 102 0.17 -4.93 27.12
N ALA A 103 -1.16 -4.85 27.10
CA ALA A 103 -1.99 -6.03 26.92
C ALA A 103 -1.72 -6.70 25.55
N ILE A 104 -1.67 -8.03 25.53
CA ILE A 104 -1.50 -8.82 24.31
C ILE A 104 -2.70 -9.73 24.15
N LEU A 105 -3.39 -9.57 23.03
CA LEU A 105 -4.57 -10.31 22.61
C LEU A 105 -4.25 -11.09 21.35
N GLU A 106 -4.36 -12.41 21.44
CA GLU A 106 -4.32 -13.30 20.28
C GLU A 106 -5.71 -13.62 19.78
N TRP A 107 -5.87 -13.71 18.47
CA TRP A 107 -7.15 -13.93 17.79
C TRP A 107 -7.01 -15.01 16.72
N ASN A 108 -8.04 -15.82 16.54
CA ASN A 108 -8.17 -16.59 15.30
C ASN A 108 -8.61 -15.67 14.15
N LYS A 109 -9.55 -14.76 14.44
CA LYS A 109 -10.05 -13.77 13.48
C LYS A 109 -10.25 -12.44 14.18
N PHE A 110 -9.86 -11.36 13.51
CA PHE A 110 -10.08 -9.99 13.96
C PHE A 110 -10.54 -9.13 12.78
N ASN A 111 -11.86 -8.99 12.65
CA ASN A 111 -12.52 -8.14 11.68
C ASN A 111 -13.42 -7.11 12.38
N ILE A 112 -13.76 -6.04 11.66
CA ILE A 112 -14.74 -5.03 12.07
C ILE A 112 -15.66 -4.80 10.87
N ASN A 113 -16.90 -5.27 10.93
CA ASN A 113 -17.85 -5.13 9.83
C ASN A 113 -18.29 -3.66 9.66
N HIS A 114 -18.88 -3.31 8.49
CA HIS A 114 -19.21 -1.93 8.12
C HIS A 114 -19.95 -1.10 9.19
N ASN A 115 -20.86 -1.71 9.94
CA ASN A 115 -21.67 -1.02 10.96
C ASN A 115 -21.18 -1.26 12.39
N GLU A 116 -20.06 -1.94 12.56
CA GLU A 116 -19.49 -2.24 13.88
C GLU A 116 -18.54 -1.16 14.35
N ILE A 117 -18.46 -1.01 15.67
CA ILE A 117 -17.48 -0.18 16.36
C ILE A 117 -16.72 -1.08 17.32
N VAL A 118 -15.40 -1.12 17.18
CA VAL A 118 -14.51 -1.69 18.20
C VAL A 118 -13.78 -0.53 18.88
N LYS A 119 -13.92 -0.45 20.20
CA LYS A 119 -13.33 0.61 21.02
C LYS A 119 -12.39 0.02 22.06
N PHE A 120 -11.12 0.43 22.01
CA PHE A 120 -10.15 0.17 23.08
C PHE A 120 -10.16 1.30 24.09
N ILE A 121 -10.33 0.96 25.37
CA ILE A 121 -10.22 1.89 26.50
C ILE A 121 -8.98 1.49 27.31
N GLN A 122 -7.93 2.28 27.20
CA GLN A 122 -6.65 2.03 27.83
C GLN A 122 -6.38 3.00 28.97
N GLU A 123 -5.42 2.69 29.84
CA GLU A 123 -5.06 3.48 31.02
C GLU A 123 -4.63 4.93 30.69
N SER A 124 -3.98 5.15 29.54
CA SER A 124 -3.55 6.47 29.06
C SER A 124 -3.32 6.48 27.54
N SER A 125 -3.04 7.65 26.97
CA SER A 125 -2.65 7.78 25.55
C SER A 125 -1.31 7.12 25.22
N ASN A 126 -0.44 6.96 26.21
CA ASN A 126 0.82 6.24 26.07
C ASN A 126 0.67 4.73 26.18
N SER A 127 -0.51 4.25 26.58
CA SER A 127 -0.77 2.82 26.68
C SER A 127 -0.84 2.16 25.31
N ALA A 128 -0.37 0.92 25.22
CA ALA A 128 -0.43 0.12 24.01
C ALA A 128 -1.15 -1.21 24.24
N VAL A 129 -1.85 -1.68 23.19
CA VAL A 129 -2.44 -3.01 23.10
C VAL A 129 -2.03 -3.67 21.79
N LEU A 130 -1.61 -4.93 21.87
CA LEU A 130 -1.26 -5.76 20.71
C LEU A 130 -2.39 -6.74 20.38
N ASN A 131 -2.91 -6.66 19.17
CA ASN A 131 -3.85 -7.61 18.60
C ASN A 131 -3.13 -8.46 17.54
N ARG A 132 -2.79 -9.71 17.87
CA ARG A 132 -2.13 -10.65 16.96
C ARG A 132 -3.11 -11.67 16.40
N VAL A 133 -3.21 -11.80 15.08
CA VAL A 133 -4.12 -12.73 14.40
C VAL A 133 -3.35 -13.92 13.87
N LEU A 134 -3.74 -15.13 14.30
CA LEU A 134 -3.05 -16.39 14.01
C LEU A 134 -3.89 -17.38 13.18
N GLY A 135 -5.18 -17.10 12.95
CA GLY A 135 -6.08 -18.03 12.24
C GLY A 135 -5.96 -18.05 10.71
N GLY A 136 -5.04 -17.27 10.14
CA GLY A 136 -4.68 -17.34 8.71
C GLY A 136 -5.63 -16.62 7.74
N SER A 137 -6.69 -15.98 8.22
CA SER A 137 -7.55 -15.11 7.40
C SER A 137 -7.11 -13.65 7.47
N VAL A 138 -7.23 -12.92 6.36
CA VAL A 138 -7.03 -11.47 6.28
C VAL A 138 -7.93 -10.74 7.27
N SER A 139 -7.39 -9.73 7.95
CA SER A 139 -8.16 -8.81 8.79
C SER A 139 -8.89 -7.79 7.93
N GLN A 140 -10.22 -7.80 7.98
CA GLN A 140 -11.08 -6.85 7.27
C GLN A 140 -11.63 -5.83 8.26
N ILE A 141 -11.10 -4.62 8.20
CA ILE A 141 -11.53 -3.48 9.00
C ILE A 141 -12.38 -2.59 8.10
N LEU A 142 -13.70 -2.74 8.17
CA LEU A 142 -14.68 -2.08 7.31
C LEU A 142 -15.51 -1.02 8.06
N GLY A 143 -15.65 -1.19 9.38
CA GLY A 143 -16.34 -0.26 10.28
C GLY A 143 -15.39 0.68 11.03
N GLN A 144 -15.68 0.94 12.30
CA GLN A 144 -14.93 1.91 13.11
C GLN A 144 -14.00 1.23 14.12
N LEU A 145 -12.75 1.70 14.17
CA LEU A 145 -11.79 1.35 15.21
C LEU A 145 -11.44 2.59 16.01
N GLN A 146 -11.70 2.56 17.31
CA GLN A 146 -11.48 3.70 18.21
C GLN A 146 -10.55 3.32 19.36
N SER A 147 -9.68 4.24 19.80
CA SER A 147 -8.84 4.04 20.98
C SER A 147 -8.38 5.36 21.57
N ASN A 148 -8.31 5.47 22.88
CA ASN A 148 -7.62 6.60 23.52
C ASN A 148 -6.09 6.40 23.60
N GLY A 149 -5.58 5.20 23.30
CA GLY A 149 -4.16 4.84 23.33
C GLY A 149 -3.67 4.22 22.00
N LYS A 150 -2.47 3.64 22.02
CA LYS A 150 -1.79 3.03 20.88
C LYS A 150 -2.38 1.65 20.57
N VAL A 151 -2.66 1.35 19.30
CA VAL A 151 -3.20 0.06 18.87
C VAL A 151 -2.25 -0.59 17.87
N PHE A 152 -1.86 -1.82 18.16
CA PHE A 152 -1.10 -2.67 17.25
C PHE A 152 -2.02 -3.75 16.70
N ILE A 153 -2.01 -3.93 15.37
CA ILE A 153 -2.71 -5.02 14.68
C ILE A 153 -1.66 -5.77 13.87
N VAL A 154 -1.41 -7.03 14.21
CA VAL A 154 -0.46 -7.90 13.53
C VAL A 154 -1.20 -9.05 12.90
N ASN A 155 -1.16 -9.16 11.58
CA ASN A 155 -1.77 -10.27 10.85
C ASN A 155 -0.91 -10.68 9.63
N PRO A 156 -0.16 -11.79 9.72
CA PRO A 156 0.65 -12.31 8.62
C PRO A 156 -0.13 -12.69 7.35
N ALA A 157 -1.45 -12.85 7.42
CA ALA A 157 -2.28 -13.10 6.25
C ALA A 157 -2.61 -11.83 5.46
N GLY A 158 -2.50 -10.64 6.08
CA GLY A 158 -2.84 -9.35 5.48
C GLY A 158 -3.86 -8.55 6.29
N ILE A 159 -3.89 -7.24 6.03
CA ILE A 159 -4.81 -6.29 6.68
C ILE A 159 -5.41 -5.38 5.61
N VAL A 160 -6.73 -5.24 5.61
CA VAL A 160 -7.46 -4.35 4.71
C VAL A 160 -8.33 -3.40 5.55
N PHE A 161 -8.07 -2.10 5.42
CA PHE A 161 -8.97 -1.04 5.85
C PHE A 161 -9.85 -0.66 4.66
N GLY A 162 -11.12 -1.07 4.66
CA GLY A 162 -12.03 -0.85 3.54
C GLY A 162 -12.42 0.62 3.35
N ALA A 163 -13.03 0.95 2.22
CA ALA A 163 -13.34 2.33 1.83
C ALA A 163 -14.22 3.12 2.82
N THR A 164 -15.03 2.42 3.63
CA THR A 164 -15.87 3.06 4.67
C THR A 164 -15.23 3.05 6.06
N ALA A 165 -14.05 2.45 6.19
CA ALA A 165 -13.40 2.29 7.48
C ALA A 165 -13.00 3.66 8.05
N GLN A 166 -13.22 3.82 9.35
CA GLN A 166 -12.78 4.99 10.09
C GLN A 166 -11.98 4.54 11.31
N VAL A 167 -10.68 4.81 11.29
CA VAL A 167 -9.79 4.54 12.41
C VAL A 167 -9.45 5.85 13.10
N ASN A 168 -9.67 5.92 14.42
CA ASN A 168 -9.34 7.07 15.26
C ASN A 168 -8.71 6.58 16.57
N VAL A 169 -7.39 6.66 16.65
CA VAL A 169 -6.59 6.11 17.77
C VAL A 169 -5.47 7.08 18.15
N ALA A 170 -4.81 6.90 19.31
CA ALA A 170 -3.68 7.78 19.65
C ALA A 170 -2.49 7.55 18.70
N SER A 171 -2.14 6.28 18.47
CA SER A 171 -1.19 5.84 17.45
C SER A 171 -1.65 4.49 16.89
N LEU A 172 -1.30 4.19 15.65
CA LEU A 172 -1.59 2.91 14.99
C LEU A 172 -0.31 2.29 14.46
N VAL A 173 -0.14 0.98 14.71
CA VAL A 173 0.80 0.14 13.97
C VAL A 173 0.01 -1.03 13.39
N ALA A 174 -0.10 -1.11 12.07
CA ALA A 174 -0.74 -2.23 11.38
C ALA A 174 0.31 -2.98 10.57
N SER A 175 0.57 -4.24 10.91
CA SER A 175 1.70 -5.00 10.39
C SER A 175 1.29 -6.37 9.84
N THR A 176 1.82 -6.78 8.69
CA THR A 176 1.85 -8.20 8.29
C THR A 176 3.11 -8.92 8.77
N LEU A 177 4.11 -8.18 9.23
CA LEU A 177 5.29 -8.73 9.89
C LEU A 177 5.00 -8.94 11.37
N ASP A 178 5.50 -10.02 11.95
CA ASP A 178 5.28 -10.32 13.36
C ASP A 178 6.31 -9.62 14.27
N ILE A 179 5.91 -9.37 15.52
CA ILE A 179 6.75 -8.82 16.59
C ILE A 179 6.65 -9.79 17.77
N SER A 180 7.77 -10.08 18.44
CA SER A 180 7.74 -10.95 19.62
C SER A 180 6.99 -10.29 20.79
N ASN A 181 6.49 -11.10 21.72
CA ASN A 181 5.81 -10.56 22.91
C ASN A 181 6.79 -9.73 23.75
N GLU A 182 8.02 -10.23 23.87
CA GLU A 182 9.10 -9.63 24.64
C GLU A 182 9.48 -8.26 24.05
N ASP A 183 9.64 -8.20 22.73
CA ASP A 183 9.96 -6.97 22.00
C ASP A 183 8.84 -5.92 22.16
N PHE A 184 7.58 -6.32 22.01
CA PHE A 184 6.44 -5.43 22.23
C PHE A 184 6.39 -4.89 23.66
N ILE A 185 6.56 -5.75 24.67
CA ILE A 185 6.52 -5.36 26.09
C ILE A 185 7.67 -4.40 26.44
N GLN A 186 8.84 -4.59 25.82
CA GLN A 186 10.02 -3.74 26.04
C GLN A 186 10.02 -2.46 25.21
N GLY A 187 9.10 -2.32 24.26
CA GLY A 187 9.07 -1.20 23.32
C GLY A 187 10.15 -1.28 22.23
N ASN A 188 10.71 -2.47 21.99
CA ASN A 188 11.65 -2.72 20.91
C ASN A 188 10.87 -3.11 19.65
N TYR A 189 10.68 -2.21 18.70
CA TYR A 189 9.81 -2.49 17.55
C TYR A 189 10.54 -3.24 16.43
N VAL A 190 10.80 -4.53 16.66
CA VAL A 190 11.45 -5.43 15.70
C VAL A 190 10.39 -6.30 15.03
N PHE A 191 10.14 -6.03 13.76
CA PHE A 191 9.17 -6.74 12.94
C PHE A 191 9.85 -7.67 11.95
N ASN A 192 9.40 -8.93 11.88
CA ASN A 192 9.98 -9.93 11.00
C ASN A 192 8.90 -10.66 10.21
N GLN A 193 9.18 -10.89 8.93
CA GLN A 193 8.37 -11.78 8.10
C GLN A 193 8.51 -13.20 8.63
N ASP A 194 7.37 -13.87 8.82
CA ASP A 194 7.36 -15.30 9.06
C ASP A 194 7.88 -16.02 7.80
N LYS A 195 8.93 -16.82 7.97
CA LYS A 195 9.63 -17.52 6.89
C LYS A 195 8.71 -18.50 6.14
N ASP A 196 7.67 -18.99 6.79
CA ASP A 196 6.75 -19.98 6.24
C ASP A 196 5.49 -19.33 5.63
N LYS A 197 5.40 -17.99 5.63
CA LYS A 197 4.26 -17.23 5.10
C LYS A 197 4.64 -16.46 3.84
N ALA A 198 3.72 -16.46 2.87
CA ALA A 198 3.84 -15.62 1.70
C ALA A 198 3.87 -14.13 2.08
N ILE A 199 4.42 -13.31 1.18
CA ILE A 199 4.35 -11.85 1.29
C ILE A 199 2.88 -11.43 1.30
N ALA A 200 2.48 -10.74 2.37
CA ALA A 200 1.14 -10.21 2.55
C ALA A 200 1.11 -8.68 2.44
N GLN A 201 -0.09 -8.15 2.31
CA GLN A 201 -0.34 -6.74 2.05
C GLN A 201 -1.06 -6.06 3.23
N VAL A 202 -0.65 -4.83 3.54
CA VAL A 202 -1.48 -3.85 4.23
C VAL A 202 -2.07 -2.90 3.20
N LEU A 203 -3.40 -2.88 3.08
CA LEU A 203 -4.13 -2.02 2.15
C LEU A 203 -5.03 -1.06 2.93
N ASN A 204 -4.82 0.25 2.76
CA ASN A 204 -5.75 1.27 3.22
C ASN A 204 -6.59 1.82 2.05
N GLN A 205 -7.91 1.78 2.19
CA GLN A 205 -8.88 2.44 1.31
C GLN A 205 -9.75 3.45 2.07
N GLY A 206 -9.72 3.42 3.41
CA GLY A 206 -10.54 4.25 4.28
C GLY A 206 -9.79 5.46 4.84
N LEU A 207 -10.32 6.00 5.93
CA LEU A 207 -9.69 7.07 6.71
C LEU A 207 -9.01 6.48 7.94
N ILE A 208 -7.70 6.67 8.04
CA ILE A 208 -6.93 6.38 9.24
C ILE A 208 -6.39 7.68 9.80
N LYS A 209 -6.89 8.05 10.97
CA LYS A 209 -6.48 9.24 11.70
C LYS A 209 -5.88 8.83 13.05
N VAL A 210 -4.73 9.41 13.36
CA VAL A 210 -4.13 9.34 14.70
C VAL A 210 -4.22 10.69 15.40
N ASN A 211 -3.83 10.76 16.67
CA ASN A 211 -3.67 12.04 17.35
C ASN A 211 -2.70 12.95 16.59
N ASP A 212 -2.77 14.25 16.81
CA ASP A 212 -1.97 15.22 16.05
C ASP A 212 -0.47 14.86 16.10
N ASP A 213 0.09 14.51 17.25
CA ASP A 213 1.48 14.08 17.45
C ASP A 213 1.70 12.56 17.37
N GLY A 214 0.66 11.80 17.01
CA GLY A 214 0.66 10.36 16.96
C GLY A 214 1.53 9.77 15.84
N ILE A 215 1.77 8.46 15.95
CA ILE A 215 2.45 7.68 14.92
C ILE A 215 1.43 6.81 14.19
N LEU A 216 1.50 6.80 12.86
CA LEU A 216 0.77 5.89 12.00
C LEU A 216 1.77 5.09 11.18
N ALA A 217 1.95 3.81 11.50
CA ALA A 217 2.84 2.91 10.77
C ALA A 217 2.06 1.77 10.11
N LEU A 218 2.16 1.67 8.79
CA LEU A 218 1.73 0.53 8.00
C LEU A 218 2.99 -0.26 7.60
N VAL A 219 3.07 -1.52 8.01
CA VAL A 219 4.26 -2.35 7.91
C VAL A 219 3.92 -3.67 7.23
N GLY A 220 4.69 -4.12 6.25
CA GLY A 220 4.39 -5.41 5.63
C GLY A 220 5.37 -5.83 4.56
N GLY A 221 5.05 -6.89 3.82
CA GLY A 221 5.78 -7.18 2.59
C GLY A 221 5.35 -6.24 1.45
N GLN A 222 4.08 -5.84 1.43
CA GLN A 222 3.56 -4.77 0.58
C GLN A 222 2.65 -3.84 1.37
N VAL A 223 2.75 -2.54 1.12
CA VAL A 223 1.94 -1.50 1.75
C VAL A 223 1.36 -0.59 0.66
N VAL A 224 0.04 -0.46 0.63
CA VAL A 224 -0.66 0.38 -0.34
C VAL A 224 -1.65 1.28 0.39
N ASN A 225 -1.49 2.59 0.23
CA ASN A 225 -2.50 3.57 0.61
C ASN A 225 -3.29 4.01 -0.62
N SER A 226 -4.60 3.96 -0.56
CA SER A 226 -5.53 4.49 -1.57
C SER A 226 -6.68 5.30 -0.95
N GLY A 227 -6.67 5.44 0.39
CA GLY A 227 -7.55 6.31 1.15
C GLY A 227 -6.77 7.50 1.73
N THR A 228 -7.08 7.87 2.98
CA THR A 228 -6.45 9.00 3.66
C THR A 228 -5.73 8.54 4.94
N LEU A 229 -4.48 8.98 5.11
CA LEU A 229 -3.69 8.80 6.33
C LEU A 229 -3.42 10.19 6.96
N GLU A 230 -3.82 10.39 8.21
CA GLU A 230 -3.71 11.70 8.88
C GLU A 230 -2.97 11.59 10.24
N ALA A 231 -1.82 12.26 10.36
CA ALA A 231 -1.01 12.44 11.57
C ALA A 231 -0.42 13.87 11.60
N LYS A 232 -1.28 14.90 11.70
CA LYS A 232 -0.98 16.32 11.36
C LYS A 232 0.37 16.87 11.84
N ASN A 233 0.73 16.62 13.09
CA ASN A 233 1.98 17.02 13.73
C ASN A 233 2.92 15.83 14.02
N GLY A 234 2.53 14.63 13.61
CA GLY A 234 3.17 13.36 13.87
C GLY A 234 3.77 12.76 12.61
N THR A 235 3.89 11.44 12.60
CA THR A 235 4.61 10.73 11.55
C THR A 235 3.80 9.62 10.92
N VAL A 236 3.87 9.55 9.58
CA VAL A 236 3.32 8.46 8.79
C VAL A 236 4.46 7.62 8.21
N TYR A 237 4.42 6.31 8.46
CA TYR A 237 5.36 5.33 7.90
C TYR A 237 4.61 4.33 7.01
N LEU A 238 5.10 4.14 5.78
CA LEU A 238 4.72 3.04 4.90
C LEU A 238 5.98 2.21 4.65
N LEU A 239 6.13 1.12 5.39
CA LEU A 239 7.35 0.33 5.44
C LEU A 239 7.11 -1.04 4.83
N ALA A 240 7.80 -1.34 3.73
CA ALA A 240 7.71 -2.63 3.06
C ALA A 240 9.05 -3.35 3.05
N GLY A 241 9.11 -4.52 3.69
CA GLY A 241 10.35 -5.21 4.00
C GLY A 241 10.15 -6.66 4.42
N HIS A 242 11.25 -7.42 4.46
CA HIS A 242 11.25 -8.76 5.04
C HIS A 242 11.55 -8.72 6.55
N SER A 243 12.35 -7.75 6.99
CA SER A 243 12.59 -7.46 8.40
C SER A 243 12.69 -5.95 8.56
N ILE A 244 12.04 -5.39 9.57
CA ILE A 244 11.97 -3.95 9.82
C ILE A 244 12.14 -3.75 11.31
N THR A 245 13.20 -3.08 11.71
CA THR A 245 13.46 -2.62 13.07
C THR A 245 13.26 -1.12 13.11
N ILE A 246 12.36 -0.66 13.98
CA ILE A 246 12.16 0.74 14.29
C ILE A 246 12.73 0.96 15.68
N GLN A 247 13.89 1.62 15.77
CA GLN A 247 14.54 1.83 17.07
C GLN A 247 13.71 2.74 17.98
N ASP A 248 13.09 3.76 17.39
CA ASP A 248 12.21 4.69 18.07
C ASP A 248 11.14 5.16 17.07
N LEU A 249 9.86 5.12 17.46
CA LEU A 249 8.78 5.57 16.58
C LEU A 249 8.77 7.10 16.44
N GLU A 250 9.30 7.84 17.42
CA GLU A 250 9.35 9.30 17.45
C GLU A 250 10.59 9.84 16.73
N ASN A 251 11.75 9.19 16.83
CA ASN A 251 12.95 9.53 16.06
C ASN A 251 13.56 8.30 15.38
N PRO A 252 13.01 7.89 14.24
CA PRO A 252 13.19 6.56 13.70
C PRO A 252 14.55 6.37 13.05
N LEU A 253 15.49 5.80 13.79
CA LEU A 253 16.49 4.96 13.14
C LEU A 253 15.76 3.69 12.66
N ILE A 254 15.35 3.68 11.40
CA ILE A 254 14.75 2.50 10.77
C ILE A 254 15.86 1.69 10.14
N SER A 255 16.12 0.52 10.72
CA SER A 255 16.93 -0.51 10.07
C SER A 255 15.99 -1.50 9.41
N TYR A 256 16.13 -1.73 8.12
CA TYR A 256 15.26 -2.65 7.41
C TYR A 256 16.03 -3.49 6.41
N LYS A 257 15.56 -4.72 6.22
CA LYS A 257 16.04 -5.68 5.24
C LYS A 257 14.96 -5.87 4.20
N VAL A 258 15.26 -5.48 2.97
CA VAL A 258 14.35 -5.68 1.83
C VAL A 258 14.70 -6.92 1.02
N THR A 259 13.70 -7.42 0.32
CA THR A 259 13.80 -8.29 -0.85
C THR A 259 13.21 -7.52 -2.03
N ALA A 260 13.56 -7.91 -3.25
CA ALA A 260 13.27 -7.14 -4.46
C ALA A 260 11.82 -6.83 -4.83
N ASP A 261 10.85 -7.43 -4.14
CA ASP A 261 9.44 -7.32 -4.51
C ASP A 261 8.61 -6.56 -3.49
N ASN A 262 9.24 -6.06 -2.43
CA ASN A 262 8.54 -5.28 -1.44
C ASN A 262 8.20 -3.89 -1.99
N LYS A 263 6.95 -3.47 -1.75
CA LYS A 263 6.38 -2.25 -2.33
C LYS A 263 5.76 -1.36 -1.26
N ALA A 264 6.10 -0.07 -1.27
CA ALA A 264 5.39 0.96 -0.52
C ALA A 264 4.80 1.96 -1.51
N VAL A 265 3.46 2.00 -1.61
CA VAL A 265 2.77 2.76 -2.65
C VAL A 265 1.73 3.70 -2.02
N ASN A 266 1.78 4.97 -2.39
CA ASN A 266 0.73 5.93 -2.10
C ASN A 266 -0.05 6.29 -3.38
N LEU A 267 -1.33 5.97 -3.39
CA LEU A 267 -2.32 6.29 -4.43
C LEU A 267 -3.43 7.22 -3.91
N GLY A 268 -3.38 7.57 -2.61
CA GLY A 268 -4.36 8.42 -1.94
C GLY A 268 -3.68 9.63 -1.30
N GLU A 269 -4.17 10.03 -0.14
CA GLU A 269 -3.71 11.21 0.57
C GLU A 269 -2.95 10.84 1.85
N ILE A 270 -1.85 11.55 2.11
CA ILE A 270 -1.11 11.52 3.38
C ILE A 270 -0.97 12.95 3.89
N VAL A 271 -1.40 13.20 5.13
CA VAL A 271 -1.25 14.49 5.82
C VAL A 271 -0.47 14.28 7.11
N SER A 272 0.71 14.90 7.24
CA SER A 272 1.58 14.67 8.39
C SER A 272 2.51 15.84 8.73
N LYS A 273 3.36 15.68 9.75
CA LYS A 273 4.59 16.46 9.86
C LYS A 273 5.74 15.80 9.12
N ARG A 274 5.85 14.47 9.26
CA ARG A 274 6.86 13.67 8.58
C ARG A 274 6.23 12.46 7.89
N THR A 275 6.67 12.17 6.67
CA THR A 275 6.26 10.98 5.93
C THR A 275 7.47 10.20 5.46
N TYR A 276 7.45 8.89 5.69
CA TYR A 276 8.50 7.98 5.25
C TYR A 276 7.89 6.80 4.50
N LEU A 277 8.23 6.66 3.23
CA LEU A 277 7.94 5.48 2.40
C LEU A 277 9.27 4.76 2.15
N LEU A 278 9.42 3.56 2.71
CA LEU A 278 10.64 2.75 2.55
C LEU A 278 10.29 1.36 2.04
N ALA A 279 10.90 0.97 0.92
CA ALA A 279 10.72 -0.33 0.30
C ALA A 279 11.85 -0.62 -0.68
N ASN A 280 11.82 -1.77 -1.38
CA ASN A 280 12.62 -1.90 -2.60
C ASN A 280 12.02 -1.04 -3.72
N LYS A 281 10.69 -1.05 -3.87
CA LYS A 281 9.94 -0.28 -4.87
C LYS A 281 9.01 0.69 -4.16
N VAL A 282 9.24 1.98 -4.35
CA VAL A 282 8.44 3.06 -3.77
C VAL A 282 7.76 3.85 -4.87
N ALA A 283 6.46 4.11 -4.72
CA ALA A 283 5.74 4.99 -5.64
C ALA A 283 4.77 5.91 -4.92
N THR A 284 4.62 7.14 -5.43
CA THR A 284 3.48 8.00 -5.13
C THR A 284 2.86 8.47 -6.44
N GLY A 285 1.58 8.18 -6.62
CA GLY A 285 0.84 8.45 -7.86
C GLY A 285 0.73 7.26 -8.81
N TYR A 286 -0.06 7.46 -9.87
CA TYR A 286 -0.24 6.48 -10.95
C TYR A 286 1.05 6.34 -11.75
N THR A 287 1.55 5.13 -12.03
CA THR A 287 2.66 4.93 -12.97
C THR A 287 2.38 3.74 -13.88
N THR A 288 2.92 3.80 -15.10
CA THR A 288 2.89 2.68 -16.05
C THR A 288 4.12 1.76 -15.93
N ALA A 289 5.01 2.02 -14.96
CA ALA A 289 6.17 1.17 -14.71
C ALA A 289 5.72 -0.26 -14.37
N GLU A 290 6.25 -1.24 -15.11
CA GLU A 290 5.85 -2.65 -15.03
C GLU A 290 6.00 -3.23 -13.61
N GLN A 291 6.93 -2.67 -12.83
CA GLN A 291 7.21 -3.03 -11.44
C GLN A 291 6.00 -2.81 -10.51
N PHE A 292 5.01 -1.99 -10.90
CA PHE A 292 3.83 -1.67 -10.10
C PHE A 292 2.50 -2.13 -10.74
N ALA A 293 2.55 -2.92 -11.82
CA ALA A 293 1.35 -3.32 -12.57
C ALA A 293 0.33 -4.16 -11.78
N ASP A 294 0.77 -4.84 -10.71
CA ASP A 294 -0.05 -5.64 -9.80
C ASP A 294 -0.79 -4.81 -8.74
N VAL A 295 -0.26 -3.63 -8.38
CA VAL A 295 -0.80 -2.78 -7.30
C VAL A 295 -1.51 -1.53 -7.83
N ILE A 296 -1.22 -1.09 -9.07
CA ILE A 296 -1.80 0.11 -9.67
C ILE A 296 -2.77 -0.28 -10.79
N SER A 297 -4.04 -0.50 -10.46
CA SER A 297 -5.07 -0.92 -11.41
C SER A 297 -6.11 0.15 -11.77
N SER A 298 -6.20 1.27 -11.04
CA SER A 298 -7.19 2.33 -11.29
C SER A 298 -6.52 3.70 -11.47
N GLN A 299 -6.76 4.35 -12.63
CA GLN A 299 -6.12 5.63 -12.98
C GLN A 299 -6.64 6.82 -12.17
N ASP A 300 -7.92 6.81 -11.75
CA ASP A 300 -8.59 8.02 -11.23
C ASP A 300 -8.13 8.42 -9.83
N SER A 301 -8.03 7.47 -8.88
CA SER A 301 -7.52 7.77 -7.54
C SER A 301 -6.01 8.01 -7.57
N ALA A 302 -5.28 7.21 -8.35
CA ALA A 302 -3.83 7.25 -8.40
C ALA A 302 -3.27 8.56 -9.01
N ARG A 303 -3.99 9.25 -9.91
CA ARG A 303 -3.58 10.58 -10.41
C ARG A 303 -3.69 11.70 -9.36
N LYS A 304 -4.47 11.48 -8.30
CA LYS A 304 -4.70 12.46 -7.22
C LYS A 304 -3.85 12.18 -5.99
N ALA A 305 -2.83 11.33 -6.09
CA ALA A 305 -2.00 11.00 -4.94
C ALA A 305 -1.28 12.25 -4.43
N THR A 306 -1.44 12.52 -3.14
CA THR A 306 -0.83 13.66 -2.45
C THR A 306 -0.11 13.21 -1.18
N ILE A 307 1.02 13.85 -0.91
CA ILE A 307 1.70 13.81 0.39
C ILE A 307 1.88 15.25 0.82
N THR A 308 1.19 15.67 1.88
CA THR A 308 1.33 17.00 2.48
C THR A 308 1.99 16.84 3.84
N ALA A 309 3.21 17.35 3.98
CA ALA A 309 3.98 17.24 5.22
C ALA A 309 4.55 18.59 5.64
N SER A 310 4.33 19.01 6.89
CA SER A 310 4.86 20.31 7.37
C SER A 310 6.37 20.33 7.66
N GLY A 311 7.04 19.17 7.63
CA GLY A 311 8.46 19.03 7.98
C GLY A 311 9.29 18.28 6.94
N GLU A 312 9.08 16.98 6.78
CA GLU A 312 9.94 16.14 5.93
C GLU A 312 9.15 15.06 5.18
N VAL A 313 9.55 14.79 3.93
CA VAL A 313 9.12 13.62 3.17
C VAL A 313 10.33 12.84 2.69
N VAL A 314 10.38 11.54 2.95
CA VAL A 314 11.41 10.63 2.44
C VAL A 314 10.76 9.48 1.68
N LEU A 315 11.09 9.33 0.41
CA LEU A 315 10.82 8.14 -0.39
C LEU A 315 12.15 7.45 -0.66
N TYR A 316 12.30 6.23 -0.17
CA TYR A 316 13.56 5.49 -0.24
C TYR A 316 13.37 4.09 -0.86
N GLY A 317 13.96 3.89 -2.03
CA GLY A 317 14.07 2.60 -2.71
C GLY A 317 15.39 1.90 -2.40
N ALA A 318 15.37 0.94 -1.48
CA ALA A 318 16.54 0.16 -1.08
C ALA A 318 16.89 -0.94 -2.07
N SER A 319 18.19 -1.16 -2.28
CA SER A 319 18.71 -2.32 -2.98
C SER A 319 18.59 -3.58 -2.11
N GLU A 320 18.48 -4.76 -2.72
CA GLU A 320 18.65 -6.01 -1.97
C GLU A 320 19.98 -6.03 -1.21
N SER A 321 19.96 -6.51 0.04
CA SER A 321 21.12 -6.52 0.95
C SER A 321 21.61 -5.16 1.46
N GLU A 322 20.93 -4.05 1.17
CA GLU A 322 21.19 -2.77 1.81
C GLU A 322 20.64 -2.79 3.25
N LEU A 323 21.52 -2.64 4.24
CA LEU A 323 21.13 -2.29 5.60
C LEU A 323 21.14 -0.77 5.63
N VAL A 324 19.98 -0.12 5.67
CA VAL A 324 19.92 1.33 5.83
C VAL A 324 19.92 1.64 7.33
N GLN A 325 21.02 2.17 7.85
CA GLN A 325 21.16 2.88 9.13
C GLN A 325 21.15 4.39 8.88
N ASP A 326 20.00 5.00 9.10
CA ASP A 326 19.82 6.45 9.27
C ASP A 326 19.62 7.30 8.01
N THR A 327 18.82 8.35 8.20
CA THR A 327 18.62 9.54 7.35
C THR A 327 19.86 10.45 7.25
N SER A 328 20.94 10.13 7.97
CA SER A 328 22.23 10.86 8.02
C SER A 328 23.43 9.92 7.79
N TYR A 329 23.50 9.30 6.61
CA TYR A 329 24.53 8.29 6.33
C TYR A 329 25.93 8.86 6.09
N ASN A 330 26.96 8.12 6.53
CA ASN A 330 28.34 8.30 6.08
C ASN A 330 28.88 7.04 5.37
N ASP A 331 29.79 7.26 4.41
CA ASP A 331 30.28 6.35 3.36
C ASP A 331 30.94 5.02 3.80
N ALA A 332 31.11 4.76 5.09
CA ALA A 332 32.03 3.70 5.55
C ALA A 332 31.42 2.28 5.60
N MET A 333 30.15 2.07 5.21
CA MET A 333 29.46 0.77 5.41
C MET A 333 29.02 0.01 4.15
N LEU A 334 29.53 0.36 2.96
CA LEU A 334 29.34 -0.45 1.74
C LEU A 334 30.45 -1.51 1.61
N THR A 335 30.27 -2.69 2.21
CA THR A 335 31.10 -3.86 1.86
C THR A 335 30.37 -4.75 0.85
N ALA A 336 31.09 -5.11 -0.21
CA ALA A 336 30.60 -5.76 -1.41
C ALA A 336 29.98 -7.15 -1.17
N ASN A 337 28.70 -7.30 -1.54
CA ASN A 337 28.13 -8.54 -2.09
C ASN A 337 26.90 -8.18 -2.93
N TYR A 338 27.10 -8.14 -4.26
CA TYR A 338 26.08 -7.77 -5.23
C TYR A 338 25.20 -8.97 -5.60
N THR A 339 23.96 -8.96 -5.13
CA THR A 339 22.80 -9.45 -5.89
C THR A 339 21.76 -8.34 -5.79
N CYS A 340 21.73 -7.43 -6.77
CA CYS A 340 20.88 -6.24 -6.70
C CYS A 340 19.73 -6.37 -7.69
N GLN A 341 18.51 -6.54 -7.17
CA GLN A 341 17.33 -6.02 -7.84
C GLN A 341 17.19 -4.56 -7.40
N SER A 342 17.44 -3.64 -8.34
CA SER A 342 17.61 -2.22 -8.07
C SER A 342 16.45 -1.59 -7.29
N GLY A 343 16.77 -0.78 -6.29
CA GLY A 343 15.80 0.04 -5.57
C GLY A 343 15.21 1.12 -6.48
N LEU A 344 13.89 1.21 -6.55
CA LEU A 344 13.16 2.09 -7.47
C LEU A 344 12.29 3.08 -6.69
N VAL A 345 12.39 4.36 -7.02
CA VAL A 345 11.47 5.42 -6.57
C VAL A 345 10.79 6.05 -7.79
N VAL A 346 9.46 6.08 -7.79
CA VAL A 346 8.65 6.76 -8.82
C VAL A 346 7.73 7.80 -8.19
N VAL A 347 7.78 9.03 -8.71
CA VAL A 347 6.85 10.10 -8.35
C VAL A 347 6.06 10.47 -9.59
N ASN A 348 4.73 10.39 -9.51
CA ASN A 348 3.80 10.86 -10.54
C ASN A 348 2.54 11.47 -9.89
N GLY A 349 2.74 12.11 -8.74
CA GLY A 349 1.72 12.81 -7.96
C GLY A 349 2.34 14.04 -7.30
N THR A 350 1.67 14.57 -6.29
CA THR A 350 2.14 15.78 -5.59
C THR A 350 2.77 15.44 -4.24
N ILE A 351 3.95 15.99 -3.99
CA ILE A 351 4.60 16.04 -2.68
C ILE A 351 4.70 17.52 -2.29
N MET A 352 4.11 17.90 -1.17
CA MET A 352 4.05 19.28 -0.69
C MET A 352 4.62 19.37 0.72
N THR A 353 5.71 20.12 0.84
CA THR A 353 6.31 20.55 2.11
C THR A 353 6.32 22.07 2.26
N ALA A 354 5.48 22.74 1.46
CA ALA A 354 5.42 24.19 1.40
C ALA A 354 4.97 24.83 2.72
N ASN A 355 5.51 26.02 3.01
CA ASN A 355 5.16 26.78 4.20
C ASN A 355 5.15 28.29 3.91
N GLU A 356 3.97 28.84 3.62
CA GLU A 356 3.81 30.26 3.25
C GLU A 356 4.26 31.23 4.36
N THR A 357 4.26 30.78 5.63
CA THR A 357 4.53 31.62 6.80
C THR A 357 5.93 31.43 7.39
N GLY A 358 6.69 30.45 6.92
CA GLY A 358 8.00 30.11 7.48
C GLY A 358 8.90 29.39 6.48
N LYS A 359 9.96 28.74 6.98
CA LYS A 359 10.79 27.89 6.13
C LYS A 359 10.00 26.64 5.73
N ALA A 360 10.03 26.31 4.43
CA ALA A 360 9.46 25.08 3.92
C ALA A 360 10.28 23.84 4.34
N GLY A 361 9.64 22.68 4.31
CA GLY A 361 10.24 21.41 4.70
C GLY A 361 11.19 20.81 3.67
N SER A 362 11.66 19.60 3.95
CA SER A 362 12.59 18.86 3.09
C SER A 362 11.93 17.67 2.36
N VAL A 363 12.43 17.36 1.17
CA VAL A 363 12.03 16.18 0.40
C VAL A 363 13.27 15.41 -0.04
N ASN A 364 13.31 14.11 0.26
CA ASN A 364 14.39 13.21 -0.15
C ASN A 364 13.81 12.07 -1.00
N LEU A 365 14.19 12.01 -2.28
CA LEU A 365 13.79 10.97 -3.23
C LEU A 365 15.03 10.15 -3.60
N LEU A 366 15.23 9.01 -2.95
CA LEU A 366 16.51 8.29 -2.96
C LEU A 366 16.31 6.82 -3.37
N GLY A 367 17.09 6.35 -4.33
CA GLY A 367 17.05 4.95 -4.80
C GLY A 367 18.13 4.69 -5.84
N ASP A 368 18.29 3.44 -6.28
CA ASP A 368 19.22 3.13 -7.39
C ASP A 368 18.70 3.73 -8.70
N VAL A 369 17.38 3.74 -8.87
CA VAL A 369 16.66 4.41 -9.95
C VAL A 369 15.62 5.35 -9.35
N VAL A 370 15.67 6.62 -9.74
CA VAL A 370 14.68 7.63 -9.34
C VAL A 370 14.03 8.21 -10.59
N ALA A 371 12.70 8.20 -10.65
CA ALA A 371 11.92 8.71 -11.76
C ALA A 371 10.85 9.69 -11.29
N LEU A 372 10.93 10.93 -11.75
CA LEU A 372 9.85 11.91 -11.68
C LEU A 372 9.16 11.92 -13.05
N GLU A 373 7.93 11.40 -13.08
CA GLU A 373 7.10 11.34 -14.28
C GLU A 373 6.37 12.67 -14.52
N ASN A 374 5.69 12.80 -15.66
CA ASN A 374 5.09 14.06 -16.13
C ASN A 374 4.15 14.76 -15.12
N ASN A 375 3.42 14.05 -14.27
CA ASN A 375 2.54 14.68 -13.27
C ASN A 375 3.24 14.92 -11.92
N ALA A 376 4.55 14.66 -11.82
CA ALA A 376 5.30 14.86 -10.59
C ALA A 376 5.38 16.35 -10.24
N VAL A 377 4.89 16.69 -9.05
CA VAL A 377 5.06 18.02 -8.46
C VAL A 377 5.69 17.87 -7.09
N VAL A 378 6.89 18.41 -6.91
CA VAL A 378 7.56 18.49 -5.61
C VAL A 378 7.63 19.96 -5.21
N ASN A 379 6.78 20.36 -4.27
CA ASN A 379 6.68 21.76 -3.83
C ASN A 379 7.17 21.90 -2.38
N ALA A 380 8.36 22.45 -2.23
CA ALA A 380 8.99 22.89 -0.99
C ALA A 380 9.21 24.42 -1.01
N SER A 381 8.26 25.18 -1.57
CA SER A 381 8.27 26.65 -1.56
C SER A 381 7.77 27.21 -0.23
N GLY A 382 8.17 28.43 0.13
CA GLY A 382 7.70 29.01 1.38
C GLY A 382 8.01 30.49 1.55
N ASN A 383 7.89 30.96 2.79
CA ASN A 383 8.45 32.25 3.18
C ASN A 383 9.95 32.25 2.88
N GLN A 384 10.63 31.22 3.37
CA GLN A 384 11.96 30.78 2.94
C GLN A 384 11.83 29.40 2.29
N GLY A 385 12.51 29.19 1.17
CA GLY A 385 12.45 27.91 0.45
C GLY A 385 13.06 26.73 1.23
N GLY A 386 12.62 25.53 0.89
CA GLY A 386 13.01 24.28 1.53
C GLY A 386 14.16 23.57 0.83
N GLU A 387 14.26 22.26 1.03
CA GLU A 387 15.36 21.46 0.46
C GLU A 387 14.81 20.23 -0.27
N VAL A 388 15.25 20.00 -1.51
CA VAL A 388 14.83 18.83 -2.31
C VAL A 388 16.07 18.11 -2.82
N PHE A 389 16.17 16.81 -2.52
CA PHE A 389 17.24 15.93 -2.98
C PHE A 389 16.65 14.80 -3.83
N ILE A 390 17.15 14.65 -5.06
CA ILE A 390 16.65 13.70 -6.05
C ILE A 390 17.81 12.83 -6.54
N GLY A 391 17.83 11.57 -6.13
CA GLY A 391 18.84 10.60 -6.55
C GLY A 391 20.23 10.81 -5.97
N GLY A 392 20.45 11.75 -5.04
CA GLY A 392 21.73 11.90 -4.37
C GLY A 392 21.93 13.26 -3.72
N ASP A 393 23.18 13.54 -3.38
CA ASP A 393 23.63 14.78 -2.71
C ASP A 393 24.46 15.67 -3.65
N LEU A 394 24.92 16.81 -3.10
CA LEU A 394 25.70 17.79 -3.85
C LEU A 394 27.04 17.18 -4.27
N SER A 395 27.29 17.15 -5.59
CA SER A 395 28.50 16.60 -6.20
C SER A 395 28.71 15.09 -6.03
N GLY A 396 27.68 14.34 -5.59
CA GLY A 396 27.76 12.88 -5.50
C GLY A 396 28.79 12.40 -4.48
N LYS A 397 28.84 13.05 -3.32
CA LYS A 397 29.80 12.76 -2.26
C LYS A 397 29.51 11.45 -1.53
N GLY A 398 28.24 11.04 -1.44
CA GLY A 398 27.83 9.80 -0.77
C GLY A 398 27.25 9.98 0.64
N GLU A 399 27.01 11.22 1.08
CA GLU A 399 26.23 11.54 2.29
C GLU A 399 24.76 11.11 2.16
N LYS A 400 24.23 11.06 0.92
CA LYS A 400 22.94 10.46 0.59
C LYS A 400 23.13 9.32 -0.40
N LYS A 401 22.22 8.34 -0.39
CA LYS A 401 22.20 7.24 -1.39
C LYS A 401 22.25 7.83 -2.80
N LEU A 402 23.25 7.41 -3.57
CA LEU A 402 23.47 7.88 -4.94
C LEU A 402 22.78 6.96 -5.94
N ALA A 403 22.00 7.54 -6.83
CA ALA A 403 21.30 6.83 -7.89
C ALA A 403 22.25 6.44 -9.02
N THR A 404 22.07 5.23 -9.52
CA THR A 404 22.67 4.80 -10.79
C THR A 404 22.00 5.50 -11.96
N LYS A 405 20.70 5.79 -11.86
CA LYS A 405 19.93 6.48 -12.89
C LYS A 405 18.88 7.41 -12.29
N THR A 406 18.84 8.64 -12.74
CA THR A 406 17.79 9.61 -12.39
C THR A 406 17.15 10.17 -13.64
N ILE A 407 15.82 10.16 -13.68
CA ILE A 407 15.03 10.67 -14.80
C ILE A 407 14.01 11.67 -14.24
N MET A 408 13.93 12.85 -14.84
CA MET A 408 12.86 13.81 -14.64
C MET A 408 12.28 14.17 -16.00
N GLN A 409 11.00 13.84 -16.19
CA GLN A 409 10.30 14.08 -17.46
C GLN A 409 9.91 15.55 -17.63
N THR A 410 9.57 15.93 -18.87
CA THR A 410 9.40 17.33 -19.29
C THR A 410 8.36 18.12 -18.49
N GLU A 411 7.27 17.48 -18.07
CA GLU A 411 6.20 18.17 -17.34
C GLU A 411 6.40 18.15 -15.81
N ALA A 412 7.41 17.41 -15.31
CA ALA A 412 7.69 17.36 -13.88
C ALA A 412 8.18 18.72 -13.35
N VAL A 413 7.78 19.06 -12.13
CA VAL A 413 8.12 20.34 -11.48
C VAL A 413 8.71 20.11 -10.09
N VAL A 414 9.80 20.81 -9.81
CA VAL A 414 10.39 20.95 -8.47
C VAL A 414 10.43 22.43 -8.13
N ASP A 415 9.78 22.83 -7.05
CA ASP A 415 9.72 24.23 -6.59
C ASP A 415 10.25 24.35 -5.17
N VAL A 416 11.34 25.12 -5.02
CA VAL A 416 11.97 25.49 -3.76
C VAL A 416 11.98 27.01 -3.58
N SER A 417 11.06 27.73 -4.21
CA SER A 417 11.06 29.20 -4.21
C SER A 417 10.79 29.79 -2.82
N GLY A 418 11.43 30.92 -2.54
CA GLY A 418 11.14 31.79 -1.40
C GLY A 418 10.23 32.95 -1.81
N THR A 419 9.61 33.60 -0.83
CA THR A 419 8.81 34.81 -1.05
C THR A 419 9.47 36.01 -0.37
N GLU A 420 9.45 36.04 0.97
CA GLU A 420 10.12 37.08 1.77
C GLU A 420 11.60 36.76 2.06
N GLY A 421 11.92 35.49 2.26
CA GLY A 421 13.27 34.98 2.49
C GLY A 421 13.89 34.37 1.23
N ASP A 422 15.10 33.85 1.39
CA ASP A 422 15.84 33.23 0.30
C ASP A 422 15.10 32.01 -0.27
N ALA A 423 15.36 31.74 -1.55
CA ALA A 423 14.99 30.46 -2.14
C ALA A 423 15.76 29.32 -1.45
N GLY A 424 15.20 28.14 -1.60
CA GLY A 424 15.76 26.90 -1.09
C GLY A 424 16.68 26.23 -2.09
N THR A 425 17.01 24.98 -1.80
CA THR A 425 17.99 24.21 -2.56
C THR A 425 17.32 23.02 -3.24
N ALA A 426 17.52 22.85 -4.54
CA ALA A 426 17.16 21.63 -5.27
C ALA A 426 18.43 20.97 -5.83
N ILE A 427 18.70 19.74 -5.39
CA ILE A 427 19.83 18.93 -5.85
C ILE A 427 19.29 17.70 -6.56
N ALA A 428 19.74 17.49 -7.79
CA ALA A 428 19.43 16.31 -8.57
C ALA A 428 20.72 15.63 -9.05
N TRP A 429 20.83 14.33 -8.82
CA TRP A 429 22.03 13.55 -9.06
C TRP A 429 21.71 12.17 -9.64
N GLY A 430 22.63 11.63 -10.44
CA GLY A 430 22.66 10.23 -10.85
C GLY A 430 23.86 9.95 -11.74
N ASN A 431 24.41 8.73 -11.71
CA ASN A 431 25.50 8.34 -12.63
C ASN A 431 25.10 8.53 -14.09
N ILE A 432 23.83 8.23 -14.39
CA ILE A 432 23.18 8.55 -15.65
C ILE A 432 21.97 9.43 -15.31
N ALA A 433 21.96 10.68 -15.79
CA ALA A 433 20.93 11.63 -15.44
C ALA A 433 20.27 12.26 -16.69
N TYR A 434 18.95 12.30 -16.70
CA TYR A 434 18.13 12.96 -17.72
C TYR A 434 17.15 13.90 -17.02
N PHE A 435 17.30 15.21 -17.22
CA PHE A 435 16.47 16.23 -16.57
C PHE A 435 15.83 17.13 -17.62
N ASP A 436 14.60 16.80 -18.02
CA ASP A 436 13.83 17.59 -18.99
C ASP A 436 12.77 18.48 -18.31
N GLY A 437 12.53 18.28 -17.00
CA GLY A 437 11.54 19.02 -16.22
C GLY A 437 12.00 20.41 -15.76
N THR A 438 11.18 21.05 -14.93
CA THR A 438 11.41 22.43 -14.47
C THR A 438 11.79 22.50 -12.99
N PHE A 439 12.81 23.31 -12.69
CA PHE A 439 13.20 23.69 -11.34
C PHE A 439 12.92 25.18 -11.10
N TYR A 440 12.26 25.50 -9.99
CA TYR A 440 12.06 26.87 -9.51
C TYR A 440 12.82 27.09 -8.20
N ALA A 441 13.80 28.00 -8.22
CA ALA A 441 14.56 28.45 -7.05
C ALA A 441 14.61 29.98 -7.02
N LYS A 442 13.42 30.60 -7.11
CA LYS A 442 13.27 32.06 -7.17
C LYS A 442 13.04 32.62 -5.78
N SER A 443 13.38 33.88 -5.56
CA SER A 443 12.88 34.66 -4.44
C SER A 443 12.43 36.04 -4.90
N VAL A 444 11.42 36.62 -4.22
CA VAL A 444 10.89 37.96 -4.53
C VAL A 444 11.67 39.02 -3.78
N TYR A 445 11.89 38.82 -2.48
CA TYR A 445 12.57 39.79 -1.60
C TYR A 445 13.91 39.30 -1.04
N GLY A 446 14.23 37.99 -1.17
CA GLY A 446 15.52 37.41 -0.80
C GLY A 446 16.38 37.04 -2.01
N ASP A 447 17.39 36.20 -1.79
CA ASP A 447 18.28 35.71 -2.84
C ASP A 447 17.70 34.47 -3.55
N GLY A 448 18.04 34.31 -4.84
CA GLY A 448 17.77 33.08 -5.59
C GLY A 448 18.67 31.93 -5.13
N GLY A 449 18.23 30.69 -5.37
CA GLY A 449 18.86 29.46 -4.87
C GLY A 449 19.66 28.69 -5.91
#